data_AF-A0A523SPB5-F1
#
_entry.id   AF-A0A523SPB5-F1
#
_cell.length_a   1.000
_cell.length_b   1.000
_cell.length_c   1.000
_cell.angle_alpha   90.00
_cell.angle_beta   90.00
_cell.angle_gamma   90.00
#
_symmetry.space_group_name_H-M   'P 1'
#
loop_
_entity.id
_entity.type
_entity.pdbx_description
1 polymer ?
#
loop_
_entity_poly.entity_id
_entity_poly.type
_entity_poly.pdbx_seq_one_letter_code
_entity_poly.pdbx_strand_id
1 'polypeptide(L)' 'MNIAVCIKRVPETTEAAVSIDSSEKHIVEEQLVFDINEAD' A
#
# COMPACT_ATOMS: atom_id res chain seq x y z
N MET A 1 12.28 17.07 -23.73
CA MET A 1 10.90 16.86 -23.22
C MET A 1 11.05 16.41 -21.78
N ASN A 2 10.44 17.12 -20.83
CA ASN A 2 10.55 16.80 -19.41
C ASN A 2 9.21 16.21 -18.96
N ILE A 3 9.24 15.02 -18.37
CA ILE A 3 8.07 14.34 -17.80
C ILE A 3 8.37 14.08 -16.33
N ALA A 4 7.38 14.33 -15.47
CA ALA A 4 7.38 13.90 -14.09
C ALA A 4 6.33 12.79 -13.92
N VAL A 5 6.68 11.74 -13.20
CA VAL A 5 5.78 10.62 -12.86
C VAL A 5 5.63 10.61 -11.34
N CYS A 6 4.38 10.66 -10.89
CA CYS A 6 4.06 10.51 -9.48
C CYS A 6 4.04 9.03 -9.16
N ILE A 7 4.73 8.63 -8.10
CA ILE A 7 4.76 7.24 -7.61
C ILE A 7 4.24 7.19 -6.18
N LYS A 8 3.58 6.10 -5.83
CA LYS A 8 3.01 5.84 -4.51
C LYS A 8 3.43 4.46 -4.03
N ARG A 9 3.96 4.41 -2.82
CA ARG A 9 4.18 3.16 -2.08
C ARG A 9 2.86 2.71 -1.45
N VAL A 10 2.45 1.47 -1.70
CA VAL A 10 1.21 0.88 -1.19
C VAL A 10 1.48 -0.52 -0.62
N PRO A 11 0.66 -1.02 0.32
CA PRO A 11 0.73 -2.42 0.71
C PRO A 11 0.28 -3.30 -0.47
N GLU A 12 0.93 -4.45 -0.66
CA GLU A 12 0.51 -5.48 -1.60
C GLU A 12 -0.75 -6.16 -1.06
N THR A 13 -1.89 -5.96 -1.72
CA THR A 13 -3.19 -6.45 -1.28
C THR A 13 -3.75 -7.59 -2.14
N THR A 14 -3.03 -7.99 -3.18
CA THR A 14 -3.44 -9.07 -4.10
C THR A 14 -3.33 -10.43 -3.43
N GLU A 15 -2.26 -10.64 -2.66
CA GLU A 15 -1.93 -11.93 -2.02
C GLU A 15 -2.02 -11.88 -0.47
N ALA A 16 -2.38 -10.73 0.11
CA ALA A 16 -2.43 -10.53 1.56
C ALA A 16 -3.78 -9.97 2.02
N ALA A 17 -4.29 -10.50 3.14
CA ALA A 17 -5.51 -9.99 3.76
C ALA A 17 -5.24 -8.69 4.53
N VAL A 18 -6.09 -7.69 4.32
CA VAL A 18 -6.04 -6.42 5.06
C VAL A 18 -7.06 -6.45 6.19
N SER A 19 -6.61 -6.23 7.42
CA SER A 19 -7.45 -6.15 8.61
C SER A 19 -7.35 -4.77 9.27
N ILE A 20 -8.43 -4.37 9.94
CA ILE A 20 -8.51 -3.10 10.68
C ILE A 20 -7.88 -3.29 12.07
N ASP A 21 -7.10 -2.32 12.51
CA ASP A 21 -6.48 -2.33 13.83
C ASP A 21 -7.50 -2.09 14.96
N SER A 22 -7.07 -2.25 16.22
CA SER A 22 -7.96 -2.03 17.38
C SER A 22 -8.39 -0.57 17.57
N SER A 23 -7.74 0.38 16.89
CA SER A 23 -8.12 1.79 16.95
C SER A 23 -9.25 2.14 15.98
N GLU A 24 -9.60 1.23 15.08
CA GLU A 24 -10.56 1.39 13.98
C GLU A 24 -10.20 2.54 13.01
N LYS A 25 -8.95 3.00 13.03
CA LYS A 25 -8.49 4.13 12.20
C LYS A 25 -7.39 3.73 11.22
N HIS A 26 -6.76 2.58 11.44
CA HIS A 26 -5.66 2.10 10.62
C HIS A 26 -5.84 0.63 10.26
N ILE A 27 -4.96 0.15 9.39
CA ILE A 27 -4.83 -1.27 9.08
C ILE A 27 -3.67 -1.88 9.88
N VAL A 28 -3.70 -3.19 10.08
CA VAL A 28 -2.57 -3.91 10.65
C VAL A 28 -1.45 -4.00 9.60
N GLU A 29 -0.37 -3.25 9.80
CA GLU A 29 0.73 -3.13 8.82
C GLU A 29 1.84 -4.17 9.00
N GLU A 30 1.96 -4.83 10.17
CA GLU A 30 3.12 -5.68 10.50
C GLU A 30 3.27 -6.92 9.60
N GLN A 31 2.20 -7.34 8.93
CA GLN A 31 2.19 -8.50 8.03
C GLN A 31 2.15 -8.10 6.54
N LEU A 32 2.14 -6.82 6.22
CA LEU A 32 2.01 -6.34 4.85
C LEU A 32 3.37 -6.05 4.23
N VAL A 33 3.59 -6.61 3.04
CA VAL A 33 4.68 -6.19 2.16
C VAL A 33 4.24 -4.91 1.45
N PHE A 34 5.14 -3.94 1.32
CA PHE A 34 4.84 -2.68 0.63
C PHE A 34 5.71 -2.54 -0.61
N ASP A 35 5.09 -2.22 -1.74
CA ASP A 35 5.72 -2.04 -3.04
C ASP A 35 5.18 -0.77 -3.75
N ILE A 36 5.64 -0.52 -4.97
CA ILE A 36 5.07 0.52 -5.85
C ILE A 36 3.65 0.14 -6.26
N ASN A 37 2.76 1.13 -6.38
CA ASN A 37 1.43 0.88 -6.89
C ASN A 37 1.47 0.39 -8.33
N GLU A 38 0.66 -0.60 -8.66
CA GLU A 38 0.64 -1.20 -10.01
C GLU A 38 0.29 -0.19 -11.13
N ALA A 39 -0.44 0.88 -10.81
CA ALA A 39 -0.80 1.90 -11.79
C ALA A 39 0.29 2.97 -12.00
N ASP A 40 1.30 3.03 -11.13
CA ASP A 40 2.43 3.96 -11.21
C ASP A 40 3.61 3.34 -12.00
#